data_AF-A0A5D2EQP1-F1
#
_entry.id   AF-A0A5D2EQP1-F1
#
_cell.length_a   1.000
_cell.length_b   1.000
_cell.length_c   1.000
_cell.angle_alpha   90.00
_cell.angle_beta   90.00
_cell.angle_gamma   90.00
#
_symmetry.space_group_name_H-M   'P 1'
#
loop_
_entity.id
_entity.type
_entity.pdbx_description
1 polymer ?
#
loop_
_entity_poly.entity_id
_entity_poly.type
_entity_poly.pdbx_seq_one_letter_code
_entity_poly.pdbx_strand_id
1 'polypeptide(L)' 'MAKQEVAYIMVQQILSIICLILISNLGAMAVDPSNIPHCLGPCSTIENCFLDCVAQGFSKGGTCIGIRLAYMDCCCKWS' A
#
# COMPACT_ATOMS: atom_id res chain seq x y z
N MET A 1 8.55 -17.21 47.57
CA MET A 1 8.31 -15.88 46.99
C MET A 1 9.33 -15.51 45.92
N ALA A 2 10.65 -15.60 46.14
CA ALA A 2 11.66 -15.23 45.13
C ALA A 2 11.55 -15.96 43.76
N LYS A 3 11.12 -17.22 43.73
CA LYS A 3 11.03 -18.02 42.49
C LYS A 3 9.92 -17.54 41.53
N GLN A 4 8.86 -16.94 42.08
CA GLN A 4 7.69 -16.47 41.32
C GLN A 4 7.95 -15.09 40.70
N GLU A 5 8.66 -14.23 41.43
CA GLU A 5 9.21 -12.95 40.97
C GLU A 5 10.17 -13.13 39.79
N VAL A 6 11.09 -14.10 39.89
CA VAL A 6 12.05 -14.41 38.81
C VAL A 6 11.34 -14.90 37.55
N ALA A 7 10.35 -15.78 37.69
CA ALA A 7 9.57 -16.26 36.55
C ALA A 7 8.80 -15.12 35.86
N TYR A 8 8.25 -14.19 36.64
CA TYR A 8 7.54 -13.02 36.12
C TYR A 8 8.47 -12.08 35.33
N ILE A 9 9.65 -11.78 35.87
CA ILE A 9 10.66 -10.94 35.19
C ILE A 9 11.10 -11.58 33.87
N MET A 10 11.32 -12.89 33.84
CA MET A 10 11.70 -13.64 32.63
C MET A 10 10.62 -13.56 31.55
N VAL A 11 9.35 -13.74 31.93
CA VAL A 11 8.21 -13.64 31.00
C VAL A 11 8.09 -12.22 30.44
N GLN A 12 8.23 -11.20 31.29
CA GLN A 12 8.14 -9.80 30.89
C GLN A 12 9.25 -9.41 29.90
N GLN A 13 10.47 -9.93 30.07
CA GLN A 13 11.57 -9.71 29.13
C GLN A 13 11.32 -10.38 27.77
N ILE A 14 10.81 -11.61 27.75
CA ILE A 14 10.50 -12.33 26.49
C ILE A 14 9.41 -11.59 25.71
N LEU A 15 8.34 -11.15 26.38
CA LEU A 15 7.27 -10.36 25.76
C LEU A 15 7.78 -9.04 25.17
N SER A 16 8.70 -8.36 25.87
CA SER A 16 9.30 -7.12 25.40
C SER A 16 10.12 -7.32 24.12
N ILE A 17 10.93 -8.39 24.06
CA ILE A 17 11.72 -8.73 22.87
C ILE A 17 10.82 -9.07 21.68
N ILE A 18 9.75 -9.84 21.90
CA ILE A 18 8.79 -10.18 20.85
C ILE A 18 8.11 -8.92 20.29
N CYS A 19 7.68 -7.99 21.15
CA CYS A 19 7.11 -6.71 20.72
C CYS A 19 8.10 -5.89 19.88
N LEU A 20 9.37 -5.82 20.27
CA LEU A 20 10.39 -5.09 19.52
C LEU A 20 10.61 -5.69 18.12
N ILE A 21 10.60 -7.01 17.99
CA ILE A 21 10.71 -7.69 16.69
C ILE A 21 9.50 -7.38 15.81
N LEU A 22 8.28 -7.42 16.36
CA LEU A 22 7.06 -7.13 15.62
C LEU A 22 7.03 -5.69 15.08
N ILE A 23 7.45 -4.71 15.88
CA ILE A 23 7.51 -3.29 15.47
C ILE A 23 8.58 -3.07 14.40
N SER A 24 9.74 -3.74 14.52
CA SER A 24 10.83 -3.63 13.55
C SER A 24 10.45 -4.13 12.15
N ASN A 25 9.56 -5.13 12.07
CA ASN A 25 9.08 -5.66 10.80
C ASN A 25 7.92 -4.84 10.18
N LEU A 26 7.27 -3.96 10.95
CA LEU A 26 6.16 -3.14 10.47
C LEU A 26 6.62 -2.07 9.46
N GLY A 27 7.89 -1.67 9.50
CA GLY A 27 8.49 -0.70 8.58
C GLY A 27 8.83 -1.24 7.19
N ALA A 28 8.70 -2.55 6.94
CA ALA A 28 9.12 -3.18 5.68
C ALA A 28 8.04 -3.17 4.58
N MET A 29 6.92 -2.48 4.79
CA MET A 29 5.88 -2.28 3.78
C MET A 29 6.29 -1.15 2.81
N ALA A 30 7.46 -1.29 2.18
CA ALA A 30 7.86 -0.38 1.11
C ALA A 30 6.93 -0.64 -0.08
N VAL A 31 5.99 0.27 -0.30
CA VAL A 31 5.23 0.34 -1.56
C VAL A 31 6.27 0.62 -2.64
N ASP A 32 6.52 -0.33 -3.52
CA ASP A 32 7.46 -0.14 -4.63
C ASP A 32 7.02 1.11 -5.41
N PRO A 33 7.83 2.20 -5.43
CA PRO A 33 7.43 3.44 -6.07
C PRO A 33 7.19 3.27 -7.58
N SER A 34 7.72 2.21 -8.19
CA SER A 34 7.46 1.85 -9.59
C SER A 34 6.05 1.33 -9.83
N ASN A 35 5.32 0.99 -8.77
CA ASN A 35 3.97 0.43 -8.81
C ASN A 35 2.89 1.46 -8.42
N ILE A 36 3.27 2.73 -8.28
CA ILE A 36 2.29 3.81 -8.11
C ILE A 36 1.62 4.01 -9.48
N PRO A 37 0.32 3.70 -9.62
CA PRO A 37 -0.36 3.85 -10.88
C PRO A 37 -0.33 5.33 -11.31
N HIS A 38 0.05 5.58 -12.57
CA HIS A 38 0.01 6.94 -13.13
C HIS A 38 -1.44 7.30 -13.42
N CYS A 39 -2.06 8.07 -12.53
CA CYS A 39 -3.47 8.42 -12.67
C CYS A 39 -3.64 9.88 -13.11
N LEU A 40 -4.53 10.10 -14.07
CA LEU A 40 -4.78 11.40 -14.68
C LEU A 40 -5.79 12.24 -13.89
N GLY A 41 -6.64 11.58 -13.10
CA GLY A 41 -7.68 12.19 -12.30
C GLY A 41 -9.00 11.42 -12.34
N PRO A 42 -10.11 12.02 -11.86
CA PRO A 42 -11.40 11.37 -11.78
C PRO A 42 -11.96 10.97 -13.14
N CYS A 43 -12.48 9.74 -13.26
CA CYS A 43 -13.11 9.27 -14.48
C CYS A 43 -14.39 10.03 -14.86
N SER A 44 -15.02 10.73 -13.91
CA SER A 44 -16.14 11.63 -14.21
C SER A 44 -15.74 12.84 -15.05
N THR A 45 -14.45 13.20 -15.07
CA THR A 45 -13.91 14.34 -15.80
C THR A 45 -13.18 13.94 -17.09
N ILE A 46 -12.98 12.63 -17.31
CA ILE A 46 -12.20 12.07 -18.40
C ILE A 46 -13.14 11.32 -19.34
N GLU A 47 -13.28 11.81 -20.57
CA GLU A 47 -14.19 11.24 -21.57
C GLU A 47 -13.73 9.84 -22.01
N ASN A 48 -12.43 9.65 -22.23
CA ASN A 48 -11.88 8.38 -22.66
C ASN A 48 -10.50 8.11 -22.03
N CYS A 49 -10.52 7.45 -20.88
CA CYS A 49 -9.31 7.09 -20.13
C CYS A 49 -8.29 6.28 -20.95
N PHE A 50 -8.77 5.44 -21.87
CA PHE A 50 -7.86 4.66 -22.72
C PHE A 50 -7.05 5.56 -23.65
N LEU A 51 -7.75 6.43 -24.41
CA LEU A 51 -7.12 7.30 -25.39
C LEU A 51 -6.23 8.37 -24.73
N ASP A 52 -6.67 8.94 -23.61
CA ASP A 52 -5.90 9.97 -22.90
C ASP A 52 -4.57 9.41 -22.36
N CYS A 53 -4.58 8.18 -21.86
CA CYS A 53 -3.36 7.48 -21.49
C CYS A 53 -2.47 7.16 -22.69
N VAL A 54 -3.03 6.72 -23.82
CA VAL A 54 -2.26 6.53 -25.07
C VAL A 54 -1.60 7.83 -25.52
N ALA A 55 -2.31 8.96 -25.43
CA ALA A 55 -1.78 10.29 -25.77
C ALA A 55 -0.61 10.73 -24.86
N GLN A 56 -0.54 10.23 -23.63
CA GLN A 56 0.59 10.45 -22.71
C GLN A 56 1.75 9.44 -22.89
N GLY A 57 1.67 8.55 -23.87
CA GLY A 57 2.73 7.58 -24.18
C GLY A 57 2.55 6.21 -23.54
N PHE A 58 1.42 5.94 -22.88
CA PHE A 58 1.10 4.62 -22.32
C PHE A 58 0.46 3.74 -23.39
N SER A 59 1.25 2.87 -24.02
CA SER A 59 0.83 2.07 -25.17
C SER A 59 -0.33 1.10 -24.90
N LYS A 60 -0.53 0.70 -23.64
CA LYS A 60 -1.68 -0.11 -23.21
C LYS A 60 -2.89 0.71 -22.75
N GLY A 61 -2.82 2.03 -22.86
CA GLY A 61 -3.85 2.96 -22.43
C GLY A 61 -4.05 2.92 -20.91
N GLY A 62 -5.28 3.15 -20.49
CA GLY A 62 -5.66 3.22 -19.08
C GLY A 62 -7.07 2.69 -18.83
N THR A 63 -7.41 2.60 -17.55
CA THR A 63 -8.75 2.20 -17.10
C THR A 63 -9.13 2.96 -15.83
N CYS A 64 -10.44 3.08 -15.62
CA CYS A 64 -11.00 3.58 -14.37
C CYS A 64 -10.84 2.55 -13.27
N ILE A 65 -10.19 2.92 -12.16
CA ILE A 65 -9.96 2.07 -11.00
C ILE A 65 -10.48 2.80 -9.76
N GLY A 66 -11.28 2.11 -8.94
CA GLY A 66 -11.81 2.66 -7.70
C GLY A 66 -12.67 1.65 -6.94
N ILE A 67 -12.81 1.85 -5.64
CA ILE A 67 -13.61 0.96 -4.76
C ILE A 67 -15.12 1.20 -4.98
N ARG A 68 -15.51 2.42 -5.37
CA ARG A 68 -16.88 2.79 -5.70
C ARG A 68 -16.91 3.49 -7.06
N LEU A 69 -17.99 3.29 -7.81
CA LEU A 69 -18.22 3.92 -9.12
C LEU A 69 -18.05 5.45 -9.10
N ALA A 70 -18.45 6.12 -8.02
CA ALA A 70 -18.33 7.58 -7.89
C ALA A 70 -16.91 8.07 -7.57
N TYR A 71 -16.00 7.17 -7.19
CA TYR A 71 -14.62 7.48 -6.81
C TYR A 71 -13.65 6.60 -7.62
N MET A 72 -13.85 6.61 -8.93
CA MET A 72 -12.93 5.98 -9.87
C MET A 72 -11.98 7.01 -10.46
N ASP A 73 -10.69 6.71 -10.43
CA ASP A 73 -9.66 7.48 -11.10
C ASP A 73 -9.21 6.77 -12.37
N CYS A 74 -8.95 7.54 -13.42
CA CYS A 74 -8.35 7.04 -14.64
C CYS A 74 -6.85 6.80 -14.40
N CYS A 75 -6.42 5.54 -14.51
CA CYS A 75 -5.03 5.17 -14.30
C CYS A 75 -4.45 4.44 -15.51
N CYS A 76 -3.28 4.92 -15.96
CA CYS A 76 -2.56 4.45 -17.13
C CYS A 76 -1.68 3.23 -16.81
N LYS A 77 -1.55 2.32 -17.78
CA LYS A 77 -0.78 1.08 -17.66
C LYS A 77 0.51 1.18 -18.47
N TRP A 78 1.64 1.02 -17.78
CA TRP A 78 2.97 1.00 -18.40
C TRP A 78 3.29 -0.30 -19.15
N SER A 79 2.80 -1.44 -18.64
CA SER A 79 3.17 -2.78 -19.12
C SER A 79 2.02 -3.53 -19.71
#